data_AF-A0A950ARE2-F1
#
_entry.id   AF-A0A950ARE2-F1
#
_cell.length_a   1.000
_cell.length_b   1.000
_cell.length_c   1.000
_cell.angle_alpha   90.00
_cell.angle_beta   90.00
_cell.angle_gamma   90.00
#
_symmetry.space_group_name_H-M   'P 1'
#
loop_
_entity.id
_entity.type
_entity.pdbx_description
1 polymer ?
#
loop_
_entity_poly.entity_id
_entity_poly.type
_entity_poly.pdbx_seq_one_letter_code
_entity_poly.pdbx_strand_id
1 'polypeptide(L)'
;MGNQTAIVLAATLLEYARAKAYCYPTNATLAADMGCCVSTIQNALAALRAAGWVRLELGSNQPNGRRIWLTWRCGSAPPARVSQVSDIPQPIRPHVQPAGPPIQLAGSPPQPAGPPVQSVGAERRIVVVEAKEESSEEARVTDSAPRSRPAVPQLPAAPEAPPVATVGPDGRAPANREAATCAIPFDLRAIGQLPAPPTPPSPANGPRTYRPRLGLTLEELAKVAGDDPILAAELARRTAPPAPPEPPPQALPTAELFELLPGRHDLIAAATQRLAAELGDFKVVSWKFFQQAVQAVVTRSVPPEVLLDCHCQATSPAAKNRGSVFVVAWQREVPRRC
;
A
#
# COMPACT_ATOMS: atom_id res chain seq x y z
N MET A 1 9.30 20.77 -0.94
CA MET A 1 9.23 19.29 -0.79
C MET A 1 9.35 18.52 -2.12
N GLY A 2 9.63 19.14 -3.28
CA GLY A 2 9.54 18.45 -4.59
C GLY A 2 10.66 17.46 -4.96
N ASN A 3 11.77 17.38 -4.20
CA ASN A 3 12.94 16.58 -4.61
C ASN A 3 12.98 15.16 -4.03
N GLN A 4 12.17 14.86 -3.02
CA GLN A 4 12.22 13.55 -2.36
C GLN A 4 11.79 12.42 -3.31
N THR A 5 10.74 12.66 -4.09
CA THR A 5 10.26 11.70 -5.10
C THR A 5 11.29 11.47 -6.21
N ALA A 6 12.06 12.48 -6.60
CA ALA A 6 13.14 12.34 -7.58
C ALA A 6 14.28 11.45 -7.05
N ILE A 7 14.62 11.56 -5.76
CA ILE A 7 15.63 10.71 -5.12
C ILE A 7 15.17 9.25 -5.06
N VAL A 8 13.93 9.00 -4.61
CA VAL A 8 13.36 7.65 -4.55
C VAL A 8 13.28 7.05 -5.96
N LEU A 9 12.83 7.83 -6.94
CA LEU A 9 12.79 7.39 -8.34
C LEU A 9 14.18 7.02 -8.86
N ALA A 10 15.22 7.78 -8.52
CA ALA A 10 16.59 7.45 -8.92
C ALA A 10 17.04 6.10 -8.34
N ALA A 11 16.69 5.79 -7.08
CA ALA A 11 16.95 4.49 -6.47
C ALA A 11 16.20 3.36 -7.19
N THR A 12 14.92 3.54 -7.49
CA THR A 12 14.13 2.55 -8.27
C THR A 12 14.74 2.33 -9.66
N LEU A 13 15.18 3.38 -10.34
CA LEU A 13 15.84 3.26 -11.65
C LEU A 13 17.17 2.49 -11.57
N LEU A 14 17.90 2.57 -10.45
CA LEU A 14 19.11 1.77 -10.23
C LEU A 14 18.80 0.28 -10.11
N GLU A 15 17.71 -0.09 -9.45
CA GLU A 15 17.24 -1.48 -9.36
C GLU A 15 16.85 -2.04 -10.72
N TYR A 16 16.13 -1.25 -11.52
CA TYR A 16 15.76 -1.61 -12.89
C TYR A 16 16.97 -1.76 -13.82
N ALA A 17 17.95 -0.85 -13.71
CA ALA A 17 19.15 -0.90 -14.52
C ALA A 17 20.12 -2.02 -14.11
N ARG A 18 20.09 -2.45 -12.85
CA ARG A 18 21.03 -3.41 -12.25
C ARG A 18 22.48 -3.02 -12.50
N ALA A 19 23.19 -3.70 -13.39
CA ALA A 19 24.57 -3.41 -13.79
C ALA A 19 24.68 -2.54 -15.06
N LYS A 20 23.58 -2.31 -15.77
CA LYS A 20 23.56 -1.53 -17.02
C LYS A 20 23.49 -0.03 -16.72
N ALA A 21 23.81 0.79 -17.74
CA ALA A 21 23.65 2.24 -17.70
C ALA A 21 22.28 2.72 -18.22
N TYR A 22 21.39 1.79 -18.59
CA TYR A 22 20.07 2.11 -19.12
C TYR A 22 19.02 1.11 -18.65
N CYS A 23 17.74 1.51 -18.71
CA CYS A 23 16.59 0.66 -18.43
C CYS A 23 15.36 1.07 -19.26
N TYR A 24 14.31 0.24 -19.23
CA TYR A 24 13.09 0.37 -20.05
C TYR A 24 11.76 0.48 -19.29
N PRO A 25 11.69 0.91 -18.01
CA PRO A 25 10.41 0.93 -17.32
C PRO A 25 9.47 1.96 -17.95
N THR A 26 8.16 1.67 -17.98
CA THR A 26 7.13 2.63 -18.40
C THR A 26 6.76 3.57 -17.24
N ASN A 27 6.11 4.71 -17.52
CA ASN A 27 5.69 5.60 -16.42
C ASN A 27 4.63 4.94 -15.55
N ALA A 28 3.77 4.10 -16.14
CA ALA A 28 2.76 3.34 -15.41
C ALA A 28 3.41 2.31 -14.48
N THR A 29 4.45 1.61 -14.95
CA THR A 29 5.22 0.67 -14.12
C THR A 29 5.88 1.38 -12.93
N LEU A 30 6.60 2.48 -13.20
CA LEU A 30 7.24 3.26 -12.14
C LEU A 30 6.23 3.82 -11.13
N ALA A 31 5.08 4.29 -11.62
CA ALA A 31 4.00 4.80 -10.78
C ALA A 31 3.42 3.71 -9.87
N ALA A 32 3.19 2.51 -10.42
CA ALA A 32 2.71 1.36 -9.66
C ALA A 32 3.71 0.91 -8.59
N ASP A 33 5.00 0.82 -8.94
CA ASP A 33 6.05 0.39 -8.00
C ASP A 33 6.28 1.41 -6.87
N MET A 34 6.19 2.71 -7.19
CA MET A 34 6.35 3.77 -6.20
C MET A 34 5.06 4.12 -5.45
N GLY A 35 3.93 3.50 -5.81
CA GLY A 35 2.62 3.79 -5.19
C GLY A 35 2.15 5.23 -5.40
N CYS A 36 2.49 5.87 -6.54
CA CYS A 36 2.10 7.25 -6.84
C CYS A 36 1.45 7.38 -8.23
N CYS A 37 0.99 8.57 -8.58
CA CYS A 37 0.35 8.81 -9.89
C CYS A 37 1.40 9.03 -11.01
N VAL A 38 1.00 8.77 -12.26
CA VAL A 38 1.86 8.94 -13.44
C VAL A 38 2.40 10.36 -13.60
N SER A 39 1.60 11.38 -13.24
CA SER A 39 2.01 12.79 -13.29
C SER A 39 3.19 13.08 -12.36
N THR A 40 3.18 12.51 -11.14
CA THR A 40 4.29 12.61 -10.19
C THR A 40 5.58 12.00 -10.75
N ILE A 41 5.49 10.85 -11.42
CA ILE A 41 6.65 10.24 -12.09
C ILE A 41 7.17 11.13 -13.24
N GLN A 42 6.28 11.72 -14.03
CA GLN A 42 6.68 12.64 -15.11
C GLN A 42 7.41 13.87 -14.56
N ASN A 43 6.89 14.47 -13.49
CA ASN A 43 7.53 15.61 -12.82
C ASN A 43 8.89 15.23 -12.22
N ALA A 44 9.00 14.07 -11.58
CA ALA A 44 10.26 13.58 -11.03
C ALA A 44 11.29 13.25 -12.12
N LEU A 45 10.87 12.63 -13.24
CA LEU A 45 11.73 12.41 -14.40
C LEU A 45 12.18 13.72 -15.05
N ALA A 46 11.29 14.72 -15.13
CA ALA A 46 11.63 16.05 -15.62
C ALA A 46 12.69 16.72 -14.71
N ALA A 47 12.55 16.61 -13.39
CA ALA A 47 13.53 17.11 -12.43
C ALA A 47 14.89 16.40 -12.54
N LEU A 48 14.91 15.06 -12.64
CA LEU A 48 16.15 14.30 -12.83
C LEU A 48 16.82 14.63 -14.18
N ARG A 49 16.03 14.86 -15.23
CA ARG A 49 16.54 15.29 -16.54
C ARG A 49 17.12 16.70 -16.49
N ALA A 50 16.44 17.64 -15.85
CA ALA A 50 16.91 19.01 -15.66
C ALA A 50 18.22 19.05 -14.86
N ALA A 51 18.37 18.17 -13.87
CA ALA A 51 19.58 18.02 -13.08
C ALA A 51 20.71 17.26 -13.82
N GLY A 52 20.44 16.72 -15.02
CA GLY A 52 21.42 16.00 -15.82
C GLY A 52 21.73 14.59 -15.34
N TRP A 53 20.89 14.01 -14.45
CA TRP A 53 21.05 12.66 -13.92
C TRP A 53 20.50 11.59 -14.88
N VAL A 54 19.46 11.91 -15.64
CA VAL A 54 18.88 10.97 -16.60
C VAL A 54 18.72 11.59 -17.98
N ARG A 55 18.84 10.77 -19.01
CA ARG A 55 18.52 11.12 -20.40
C ARG A 55 17.46 10.17 -20.94
N LEU A 56 16.44 10.72 -21.58
CA LEU A 56 15.37 9.97 -22.23
C LEU A 56 15.65 9.91 -23.73
N GLU A 57 15.72 8.70 -24.27
CA GLU A 57 15.75 8.45 -25.71
C GLU A 57 14.44 7.80 -26.14
N LEU A 58 13.76 8.42 -27.10
CA LEU A 58 12.54 7.89 -27.71
C LEU A 58 12.93 7.22 -29.03
N GLY A 59 12.34 6.06 -29.31
CA GLY A 59 12.61 5.36 -30.57
C GLY A 59 11.84 4.04 -30.70
N SER A 60 11.52 3.68 -31.94
CA SER A 60 10.83 2.43 -32.30
C SER A 60 11.66 1.18 -31.98
N ASN A 61 12.99 1.31 -31.87
CA ASN A 61 13.90 0.22 -31.53
C ASN A 61 13.90 -0.15 -30.02
N GLN A 62 13.02 0.44 -29.21
CA GLN A 62 12.94 0.16 -27.77
C GLN A 62 11.65 -0.61 -27.45
N PRO A 63 11.67 -1.60 -26.53
CA PRO A 63 10.50 -2.43 -26.22
C PRO A 63 9.23 -1.64 -25.87
N ASN A 64 9.40 -0.49 -25.22
CA ASN A 64 8.33 0.38 -24.77
C ASN A 64 8.35 1.76 -25.46
N GLY A 65 9.00 1.87 -26.63
CA GLY A 65 9.17 3.12 -27.37
C GLY A 65 10.11 4.15 -26.70
N ARG A 66 10.68 3.83 -25.54
CA ARG A 66 11.56 4.70 -24.77
C ARG A 66 12.67 3.94 -24.05
N ARG A 67 13.81 4.59 -23.86
CA ARG A 67 14.95 4.15 -23.06
C ARG A 67 15.35 5.26 -22.09
N ILE A 68 15.57 4.90 -20.82
CA ILE A 68 16.06 5.83 -19.80
C ILE A 68 17.53 5.50 -19.55
N TRP A 69 18.41 6.46 -19.79
CA TRP A 69 19.85 6.38 -19.52
C TRP A 69 20.18 7.04 -18.18
N LEU A 70 21.05 6.39 -17.39
CA LEU A 70 21.64 6.91 -16.16
C LEU A 70 22.98 7.56 -16.52
N THR A 71 22.98 8.87 -16.73
CA THR A 71 24.11 9.61 -17.33
C THR A 71 25.41 9.45 -16.53
N TRP A 72 25.31 9.37 -15.21
CA TRP A 72 26.47 9.18 -14.32
C TRP A 72 27.14 7.80 -14.46
N ARG A 73 26.45 6.80 -15.03
CA ARG A 73 27.01 5.47 -15.31
C ARG A 73 27.60 5.34 -16.71
N CYS A 74 27.28 6.25 -17.62
CA CYS A 74 27.73 6.16 -19.01
C CYS A 74 29.23 6.47 -19.18
N GLY A 75 29.97 6.81 -18.12
CA GLY A 75 31.38 7.21 -18.19
C GLY A 75 31.61 8.51 -18.98
N SER A 76 30.57 9.05 -19.62
CA SER A 76 30.54 10.40 -20.11
C SER A 76 30.64 11.31 -18.90
N ALA A 77 31.77 12.00 -18.77
CA ALA A 77 31.89 13.13 -17.86
C ALA A 77 30.59 13.96 -17.99
N PRO A 78 29.95 14.33 -16.87
CA PRO A 78 28.76 15.16 -16.93
C PRO A 78 29.07 16.31 -17.88
N PRO A 79 28.22 16.61 -18.90
CA PRO A 79 28.50 17.68 -19.83
C PRO A 79 28.81 18.89 -18.96
N ALA A 80 30.04 19.38 -19.02
CA ALA A 80 30.51 20.48 -18.20
C ALA A 80 29.40 21.51 -18.23
N ARG A 81 28.82 21.82 -17.05
CA ARG A 81 27.68 22.76 -16.97
C ARG A 81 28.05 23.90 -17.88
N VAL A 82 27.36 24.00 -19.01
CA VAL A 82 27.55 25.13 -19.90
C VAL A 82 27.03 26.25 -19.03
N SER A 83 27.94 26.95 -18.36
CA SER A 83 27.65 28.26 -17.82
C SER A 83 27.01 28.96 -19.01
N GLN A 84 25.69 29.16 -18.92
CA GLN A 84 25.02 30.15 -19.73
C GLN A 84 25.67 31.46 -19.33
N VAL A 85 26.85 31.73 -19.91
CA VAL A 85 27.41 33.05 -20.05
C VAL A 85 26.32 33.77 -20.80
N SER A 86 25.62 34.60 -20.05
CA SER A 86 24.72 35.58 -20.58
C SER A 86 25.58 36.57 -21.34
N ASP A 87 25.92 36.27 -22.59
CA ASP A 87 26.25 37.27 -23.60
C ASP A 87 24.93 37.97 -23.97
N ILE A 88 24.40 38.73 -23.01
CA ILE A 88 23.49 39.81 -23.29
C ILE A 88 24.40 41.00 -23.60
N PRO A 89 24.43 41.53 -24.83
CA PRO A 89 25.13 42.77 -25.11
C PRO A 89 24.50 43.87 -24.23
N GLN A 90 25.30 44.43 -23.33
CA GLN A 90 24.85 45.56 -22.52
C GLN A 90 24.51 46.74 -23.46
N PRO A 91 23.32 47.33 -23.37
CA PRO A 91 23.06 48.58 -24.06
C PRO A 91 23.88 49.68 -23.39
N ILE A 92 24.81 50.22 -24.17
CA ILE A 92 25.56 51.44 -23.86
C ILE A 92 24.56 52.52 -23.46
N ARG A 93 24.63 52.98 -22.20
CA ARG A 93 23.92 54.18 -21.74
C ARG A 93 24.63 55.41 -22.30
N PRO A 94 23.96 56.29 -23.05
CA PRO A 94 24.40 57.67 -23.17
C PRO A 94 23.83 58.47 -22.01
N HIS A 95 24.73 58.96 -21.17
CA HIS A 95 24.49 60.12 -20.32
C HIS A 95 24.32 61.35 -21.23
N VAL A 96 23.29 62.18 -21.01
CA VAL A 96 23.22 63.66 -21.16
C VAL A 96 21.73 64.11 -21.06
N GLN A 97 21.42 64.84 -20.00
CA GLN A 97 20.32 65.82 -19.89
C GLN A 97 20.73 67.09 -20.67
N PRO A 98 19.84 67.93 -21.24
CA PRO A 98 18.86 68.69 -20.43
C PRO A 98 17.54 69.20 -21.11
N ALA A 99 16.64 69.72 -20.27
CA ALA A 99 15.70 70.85 -20.46
C ALA A 99 14.46 70.80 -21.42
N GLY A 100 13.26 70.60 -20.82
CA GLY A 100 11.94 71.25 -21.09
C GLY A 100 11.21 71.07 -22.44
N PRO A 101 9.92 71.47 -22.63
CA PRO A 101 8.85 71.92 -21.69
C PRO A 101 7.55 71.02 -21.77
N PRO A 102 6.44 71.32 -21.04
CA PRO A 102 5.35 70.36 -20.76
C PRO A 102 4.10 70.59 -21.62
N ILE A 103 3.59 69.60 -22.37
CA ILE A 103 2.28 69.70 -23.07
C ILE A 103 1.57 68.33 -23.24
N GLN A 104 0.36 68.29 -22.66
CA GLN A 104 -0.93 67.65 -23.06
C GLN A 104 -0.99 66.13 -23.30
N LEU A 105 -1.77 65.36 -22.51
CA LEU A 105 -3.23 65.15 -22.63
C LEU A 105 -3.67 64.72 -24.05
N ALA A 106 -3.85 63.42 -24.28
CA ALA A 106 -4.95 62.84 -25.06
C ALA A 106 -4.77 61.32 -25.27
N GLY A 107 -5.84 60.57 -24.99
CA GLY A 107 -6.24 59.43 -25.83
C GLY A 107 -5.67 58.05 -25.51
N SER A 108 -6.21 57.36 -24.51
CA SER A 108 -6.25 55.89 -24.52
C SER A 108 -7.44 55.43 -25.39
N PRO A 109 -7.24 54.56 -26.39
CA PRO A 109 -8.34 53.98 -27.16
C PRO A 109 -9.09 52.90 -26.37
N PRO A 110 -10.39 52.68 -26.66
CA PRO A 110 -11.26 51.79 -25.90
C PRO A 110 -10.98 50.31 -26.19
N GLN A 111 -11.00 49.53 -25.12
CA GLN A 111 -10.91 48.08 -25.08
C GLN A 111 -12.24 47.48 -25.60
N PRO A 112 -12.24 46.56 -26.60
CA PRO A 112 -13.46 45.91 -27.03
C PRO A 112 -13.92 44.86 -26.02
N ALA A 113 -15.20 44.98 -25.65
CA ALA A 113 -15.93 44.10 -24.76
C ALA A 113 -15.91 42.64 -25.27
N GLY A 114 -15.35 41.75 -24.47
CA GLY A 114 -15.56 40.31 -24.60
C GLY A 114 -16.90 39.88 -23.98
N PRO A 115 -17.57 38.87 -24.54
CA PRO A 115 -18.91 38.45 -24.14
C PRO A 115 -18.96 37.79 -22.75
N PRO A 116 -20.12 37.85 -22.07
CA PRO A 116 -20.28 37.33 -20.71
C PRO A 116 -20.15 35.81 -20.67
N VAL A 117 -19.29 35.34 -19.77
CA VAL A 117 -19.19 33.94 -19.36
C VAL A 117 -20.51 33.53 -18.73
N GLN A 118 -21.23 32.64 -19.41
CA GLN A 118 -22.40 31.96 -18.86
C GLN A 118 -21.93 31.07 -17.71
N SER A 119 -22.31 31.44 -16.49
CA SER A 119 -22.26 30.58 -15.31
C SER A 119 -23.27 29.44 -15.48
N VAL A 120 -22.82 28.30 -15.99
CA VAL A 120 -23.58 27.06 -15.95
C VAL A 120 -23.52 26.52 -14.53
N GLY A 121 -24.61 26.77 -13.80
CA GLY A 121 -24.90 26.10 -12.55
C GLY A 121 -25.22 24.62 -12.76
N ALA A 122 -24.67 23.79 -11.88
CA ALA A 122 -25.25 22.52 -11.49
C ALA A 122 -24.65 22.15 -10.12
N GLU A 123 -25.14 22.82 -9.07
CA GLU A 123 -25.08 22.26 -7.73
C GLU A 123 -25.83 20.92 -7.75
N ARG A 124 -25.08 19.82 -7.81
CA ARG A 124 -25.62 18.51 -7.46
C ARG A 124 -25.74 18.46 -5.95
N ARG A 125 -26.92 18.87 -5.46
CA ARG A 125 -27.45 18.49 -4.15
C ARG A 125 -27.41 16.97 -4.05
N ILE A 126 -26.49 16.45 -3.25
CA ILE A 126 -26.54 15.05 -2.81
C ILE A 126 -27.67 14.98 -1.79
N VAL A 127 -28.83 14.48 -2.22
CA VAL A 127 -29.90 14.08 -1.32
C VAL A 127 -29.42 12.79 -0.65
N VAL A 128 -28.98 12.91 0.60
CA VAL A 128 -28.84 11.76 1.49
C VAL A 128 -30.25 11.25 1.73
N VAL A 129 -30.58 10.12 1.12
CA VAL A 129 -31.76 9.35 1.49
C VAL A 129 -31.40 8.71 2.83
N GLU A 130 -31.86 9.32 3.93
CA GLU A 130 -31.91 8.69 5.24
C GLU A 130 -32.72 7.40 5.11
N ALA A 131 -32.02 6.27 5.10
CA ALA A 131 -32.64 4.99 5.34
C ALA A 131 -33.11 4.98 6.80
N LYS A 132 -34.40 5.20 6.95
CA LYS A 132 -35.22 4.98 8.14
C LYS A 132 -34.74 3.73 8.88
N GLU A 133 -34.04 3.94 10.00
CA GLU A 133 -33.81 2.93 11.03
C GLU A 133 -35.18 2.52 11.57
N GLU A 134 -35.61 1.32 11.19
CA GLU A 134 -36.71 0.64 11.86
C GLU A 134 -36.18 0.06 13.16
N SER A 135 -36.46 0.81 14.23
CA SER A 135 -36.41 0.41 15.62
C SER A 135 -37.06 -0.97 15.82
N SER A 136 -36.29 -1.93 16.32
CA SER A 136 -36.83 -3.07 17.05
C SER A 136 -36.21 -3.06 18.44
N GLU A 137 -36.93 -2.38 19.31
CA GLU A 137 -36.83 -2.37 20.76
C GLU A 137 -37.52 -3.62 21.32
N GLU A 138 -36.96 -4.14 22.43
CA GLU A 138 -37.50 -5.18 23.33
C GLU A 138 -37.53 -6.63 22.81
N ALA A 139 -37.03 -7.64 23.53
CA ALA A 139 -37.38 -7.90 24.92
C ALA A 139 -36.24 -8.52 25.76
N ARG A 140 -36.26 -8.08 27.03
CA ARG A 140 -35.55 -8.66 28.17
C ARG A 140 -36.06 -10.06 28.51
N VAL A 141 -35.10 -10.92 28.91
CA VAL A 141 -35.01 -11.71 30.15
C VAL A 141 -36.32 -12.14 30.84
N THR A 142 -36.55 -13.45 30.95
CA THR A 142 -36.85 -14.23 32.20
C THR A 142 -37.06 -15.71 31.80
N ASP A 143 -36.17 -16.63 32.21
CA ASP A 143 -36.22 -17.42 33.44
C ASP A 143 -37.41 -18.38 33.52
N SER A 144 -37.09 -19.68 33.53
CA SER A 144 -38.01 -20.80 33.41
C SER A 144 -38.23 -21.45 34.77
N ALA A 145 -39.44 -21.30 35.31
CA ALA A 145 -39.97 -22.21 36.33
C ALA A 145 -41.47 -22.49 36.07
N PRO A 146 -41.97 -23.70 36.38
CA PRO A 146 -43.22 -24.20 35.82
C PRO A 146 -44.40 -23.93 36.74
N ARG A 147 -45.56 -23.55 36.20
CA ARG A 147 -46.88 -23.96 36.74
C ARG A 147 -48.06 -23.49 35.89
N SER A 148 -48.99 -24.44 35.77
CA SER A 148 -50.44 -24.23 35.70
C SER A 148 -51.05 -23.76 34.38
N ARG A 149 -51.56 -24.77 33.65
CA ARG A 149 -52.69 -24.73 32.71
C ARG A 149 -53.85 -23.90 33.28
N PRO A 150 -54.46 -23.01 32.48
CA PRO A 150 -55.90 -23.15 32.29
C PRO A 150 -56.38 -22.86 30.85
N ALA A 151 -57.49 -23.54 30.54
CA ALA A 151 -58.58 -23.20 29.63
C ALA A 151 -58.25 -22.55 28.26
N VAL A 152 -58.50 -23.36 27.22
CA VAL A 152 -58.62 -22.97 25.81
C VAL A 152 -59.97 -22.29 25.56
N PRO A 153 -60.02 -21.07 25.00
CA PRO A 153 -61.15 -20.60 24.22
C PRO A 153 -60.85 -20.78 22.73
N GLN A 154 -61.73 -21.51 22.04
CA GLN A 154 -61.73 -21.70 20.59
C GLN A 154 -61.91 -20.37 19.87
N LEU A 155 -61.06 -20.10 18.86
CA LEU A 155 -61.27 -19.06 17.86
C LEU A 155 -61.76 -19.69 16.54
N PRO A 156 -62.68 -19.04 15.81
CA PRO A 156 -63.44 -19.64 14.72
C PRO A 156 -62.71 -19.65 13.38
N ALA A 157 -63.15 -20.58 12.53
CA ALA A 157 -62.69 -20.86 11.18
C ALA A 157 -62.69 -19.62 10.26
N ALA A 158 -61.60 -19.47 9.50
CA ALA A 158 -61.52 -18.59 8.34
C ALA A 158 -61.86 -19.38 7.06
N PRO A 159 -62.55 -18.76 6.09
CA PRO A 159 -63.22 -19.44 4.97
C PRO A 159 -62.30 -19.78 3.79
N GLU A 160 -62.73 -20.83 3.09
CA GLU A 160 -62.35 -21.30 1.75
C GLU A 160 -62.06 -20.19 0.74
N ALA A 161 -60.93 -20.33 0.04
CA ALA A 161 -60.67 -19.66 -1.23
C ALA A 161 -60.95 -20.63 -2.40
N PRO A 162 -61.63 -20.20 -3.48
CA PRO A 162 -62.03 -21.06 -4.59
C PRO A 162 -60.89 -21.37 -5.60
N PRO A 163 -61.06 -22.41 -6.44
CA PRO A 163 -60.02 -22.92 -7.32
C PRO A 163 -60.11 -22.42 -8.78
N VAL A 164 -59.03 -22.70 -9.51
CA VAL A 164 -58.90 -22.84 -10.98
C VAL A 164 -58.59 -21.56 -11.80
N ALA A 165 -57.39 -21.55 -12.39
CA ALA A 165 -57.21 -21.25 -13.81
C ALA A 165 -55.92 -21.88 -14.35
N THR A 166 -56.09 -23.00 -15.05
CA THR A 166 -55.09 -23.66 -15.91
C THR A 166 -55.16 -23.02 -17.31
N VAL A 167 -54.10 -22.35 -17.74
CA VAL A 167 -53.76 -22.00 -19.15
C VAL A 167 -52.23 -21.86 -19.11
N GLY A 168 -51.38 -22.67 -19.74
CA GLY A 168 -51.32 -23.16 -21.12
C GLY A 168 -49.83 -23.01 -21.51
N PRO A 169 -49.14 -24.04 -22.01
CA PRO A 169 -47.71 -23.98 -22.29
C PRO A 169 -47.50 -23.57 -23.75
N ASP A 170 -46.84 -22.45 -23.99
CA ASP A 170 -46.29 -22.17 -25.32
C ASP A 170 -45.00 -21.36 -25.25
N GLY A 171 -43.97 -21.96 -25.85
CA GLY A 171 -42.90 -21.32 -26.59
C GLY A 171 -42.15 -20.16 -25.94
N ARG A 172 -40.88 -20.39 -25.61
CA ARG A 172 -39.73 -20.00 -26.46
C ARG A 172 -38.47 -19.92 -25.61
N ALA A 173 -37.64 -20.95 -25.73
CA ALA A 173 -36.29 -20.99 -25.19
C ALA A 173 -35.41 -19.94 -25.89
N PRO A 174 -34.63 -19.12 -25.16
CA PRO A 174 -33.44 -18.51 -25.72
C PRO A 174 -32.28 -19.51 -25.65
N ALA A 175 -31.64 -19.69 -26.80
CA ALA A 175 -30.47 -20.51 -27.04
C ALA A 175 -29.39 -20.28 -25.97
N ASN A 176 -29.12 -21.33 -25.21
CA ASN A 176 -27.99 -21.41 -24.31
C ASN A 176 -26.75 -21.60 -25.19
N ARG A 177 -25.92 -20.56 -25.30
CA ARG A 177 -24.67 -20.59 -26.06
C ARG A 177 -23.66 -21.36 -25.22
N GLU A 178 -23.60 -22.66 -25.43
CA GLU A 178 -22.56 -23.55 -24.90
C GLU A 178 -21.19 -23.05 -25.38
N ALA A 179 -20.52 -22.30 -24.50
CA ALA A 179 -19.08 -22.15 -24.59
C ALA A 179 -18.48 -23.51 -24.23
N ALA A 180 -18.03 -24.24 -25.25
CA ALA A 180 -17.19 -25.42 -25.14
C ALA A 180 -16.00 -25.09 -24.23
N THR A 181 -16.15 -25.42 -22.96
CA THR A 181 -15.06 -25.39 -22.00
C THR A 181 -14.36 -26.72 -22.21
N CYS A 182 -13.23 -26.71 -22.91
CA CYS A 182 -12.31 -27.83 -22.90
C CYS A 182 -11.85 -28.05 -21.45
N ALA A 183 -12.60 -28.86 -20.71
CA ALA A 183 -12.17 -29.42 -19.45
C ALA A 183 -11.05 -30.41 -19.76
N ILE A 184 -9.81 -29.92 -19.75
CA ILE A 184 -8.64 -30.77 -19.66
C ILE A 184 -8.66 -31.36 -18.24
N PRO A 185 -8.80 -32.68 -18.07
CA PRO A 185 -8.64 -33.29 -16.76
C PRO A 185 -7.18 -33.08 -16.33
N PHE A 186 -6.96 -32.11 -15.45
CA PHE A 186 -5.67 -31.92 -14.80
C PHE A 186 -5.54 -33.01 -13.72
N ASP A 187 -4.96 -34.14 -14.11
CA ASP A 187 -4.62 -35.21 -13.18
C ASP A 187 -3.42 -34.78 -12.31
N LEU A 188 -3.71 -34.21 -11.14
CA LEU A 188 -2.73 -33.81 -10.12
C LEU A 188 -1.97 -34.99 -9.51
N ARG A 189 -2.29 -36.25 -9.84
CA ARG A 189 -1.51 -37.43 -9.42
C ARG A 189 -0.44 -37.85 -10.43
N ALA A 190 -0.41 -37.26 -11.63
CA ALA A 190 0.59 -37.55 -12.66
C ALA A 190 1.80 -36.62 -12.65
N ILE A 191 1.85 -35.61 -11.75
CA ILE A 191 3.09 -34.89 -11.46
C ILE A 191 3.94 -35.82 -10.63
N GLY A 192 4.70 -36.66 -11.32
CA GLY A 192 5.68 -37.56 -10.74
C GLY A 192 6.52 -36.85 -9.69
N GLN A 193 6.88 -37.60 -8.66
CA GLN A 193 7.92 -37.25 -7.70
C GLN A 193 9.11 -36.62 -8.44
N LEU A 194 9.13 -35.29 -8.51
CA LEU A 194 10.31 -34.56 -8.90
C LEU A 194 11.36 -34.96 -7.84
N PRO A 195 12.53 -35.46 -8.24
CA PRO A 195 13.60 -35.76 -7.30
C PRO A 195 13.80 -34.51 -6.47
N ALA A 196 13.75 -34.67 -5.14
CA ALA A 196 13.90 -33.55 -4.21
C ALA A 196 15.10 -32.70 -4.68
N PRO A 197 14.94 -31.39 -4.85
CA PRO A 197 16.05 -30.54 -5.21
C PRO A 197 17.18 -30.82 -4.22
N PRO A 198 18.43 -31.01 -4.68
CA PRO A 198 19.54 -31.31 -3.78
C PRO A 198 19.55 -30.23 -2.71
N THR A 199 19.37 -30.64 -1.45
CA THR A 199 19.38 -29.76 -0.30
C THR A 199 20.61 -28.88 -0.46
N PRO A 200 20.48 -27.54 -0.61
CA PRO A 200 21.64 -26.69 -0.68
C PRO A 200 22.50 -27.02 0.53
N PRO A 201 23.82 -27.21 0.37
CA PRO A 201 24.69 -27.52 1.50
C PRO A 201 24.41 -26.45 2.54
N SER A 202 23.82 -26.88 3.66
CA SER A 202 23.58 -26.03 4.82
C SER A 202 24.86 -25.24 5.00
N PRO A 203 24.84 -23.89 4.97
CA PRO A 203 26.06 -23.11 5.01
C PRO A 203 26.81 -23.60 6.24
N ALA A 204 27.89 -24.35 5.98
CA ALA A 204 28.74 -24.85 7.02
C ALA A 204 29.01 -23.64 7.90
N ASN A 205 28.78 -23.78 9.20
CA ASN A 205 29.17 -22.82 10.21
C ASN A 205 30.68 -22.60 10.04
N GLY A 206 31.05 -21.78 9.05
CA GLY A 206 32.39 -21.31 8.86
C GLY A 206 32.73 -20.66 10.19
N PRO A 207 33.91 -20.95 10.76
CA PRO A 207 34.32 -20.34 12.01
C PRO A 207 34.14 -18.84 11.83
N ARG A 208 33.11 -18.30 12.49
CA ARG A 208 32.90 -16.86 12.57
C ARG A 208 34.24 -16.34 12.98
N THR A 209 34.91 -15.57 12.13
CA THR A 209 36.20 -14.99 12.44
C THR A 209 35.97 -14.22 13.73
N TYR A 210 36.39 -14.84 14.84
CA TYR A 210 36.30 -14.30 16.17
C TYR A 210 37.16 -13.05 16.06
N ARG A 211 36.53 -11.88 15.92
CA ARG A 211 37.20 -10.65 16.30
C ARG A 211 37.69 -10.94 17.72
N PRO A 212 39.00 -10.87 18.00
CA PRO A 212 39.49 -11.07 19.34
C PRO A 212 38.81 -10.00 20.18
N ARG A 213 37.77 -10.38 20.93
CA ARG A 213 37.21 -9.52 21.94
C ARG A 213 38.35 -9.36 22.93
N LEU A 214 39.00 -8.20 22.90
CA LEU A 214 39.94 -7.72 23.93
C LEU A 214 39.18 -7.56 25.24
N GLY A 215 38.70 -8.66 25.81
CA GLY A 215 37.77 -8.68 26.92
C GLY A 215 38.24 -9.69 27.93
N LEU A 216 38.43 -9.21 29.15
CA LEU A 216 38.58 -10.00 30.37
C LEU A 216 37.65 -11.22 30.33
N THR A 217 38.20 -12.39 30.64
CA THR A 217 37.43 -13.62 30.86
C THR A 217 36.39 -13.39 31.97
N LEU A 218 35.36 -14.23 32.06
CA LEU A 218 34.34 -14.09 33.12
C LEU A 218 34.97 -14.09 34.53
N GLU A 219 36.00 -14.89 34.73
CA GLU A 219 36.75 -14.98 35.99
C GLU A 219 37.57 -13.71 36.27
N GLU A 220 38.26 -13.18 35.26
CA GLU A 220 38.98 -11.91 35.39
C GLU A 220 38.02 -10.73 35.58
N LEU A 221 36.89 -10.72 34.88
CA LEU A 221 35.84 -9.72 35.05
C LEU A 221 35.26 -9.78 36.46
N ALA A 222 35.04 -10.98 37.02
CA ALA A 222 34.58 -11.14 38.40
C ALA A 222 35.61 -10.62 39.43
N LYS A 223 36.91 -10.80 39.16
CA LYS A 223 37.99 -10.30 40.02
C LYS A 223 38.14 -8.78 39.95
N VAL A 224 37.99 -8.19 38.77
CA VAL A 224 38.15 -6.75 38.54
C VAL A 224 36.87 -5.96 38.86
N ALA A 225 35.70 -6.60 38.83
CA ALA A 225 34.42 -5.94 39.04
C ALA A 225 34.33 -5.22 40.39
N GLY A 226 34.90 -5.78 41.47
CA GLY A 226 35.00 -5.14 42.79
C GLY A 226 33.74 -4.36 43.18
N ASP A 227 33.92 -3.08 43.50
CA ASP A 227 32.84 -2.12 43.78
C ASP A 227 32.47 -1.22 42.57
N ASP A 228 32.97 -1.51 41.36
CA ASP A 228 32.64 -0.72 40.17
C ASP A 228 31.25 -1.13 39.64
N PRO A 229 30.24 -0.22 39.68
CA PRO A 229 28.88 -0.54 39.28
C PRO A 229 28.75 -0.91 37.79
N ILE A 230 29.64 -0.42 36.93
CA ILE A 230 29.62 -0.70 35.49
C ILE A 230 30.11 -2.13 35.24
N LEU A 231 31.20 -2.54 35.90
CA LEU A 231 31.74 -3.89 35.76
C LEU A 231 30.87 -4.93 36.44
N ALA A 232 30.24 -4.60 37.58
CA ALA A 232 29.24 -5.44 38.21
C ALA A 232 28.02 -5.66 37.30
N ALA A 233 27.53 -4.61 36.62
CA ALA A 233 26.44 -4.73 35.65
C ALA A 233 26.84 -5.56 34.41
N GLU A 234 28.06 -5.41 33.90
CA GLU A 234 28.57 -6.22 32.79
C GLU A 234 28.75 -7.70 33.19
N LEU A 235 29.24 -7.95 34.41
CA LEU A 235 29.32 -9.30 34.97
C LEU A 235 27.92 -9.92 35.06
N ALA A 236 26.97 -9.20 35.66
CA ALA A 236 25.57 -9.64 35.76
C ALA A 236 24.96 -9.91 34.37
N ARG A 237 25.24 -9.06 33.38
CA ARG A 237 24.75 -9.26 32.00
C ARG A 237 25.34 -10.52 31.35
N ARG A 238 26.60 -10.86 31.66
CA ARG A 238 27.28 -12.04 31.08
C ARG A 238 26.98 -13.34 31.81
N THR A 239 26.68 -13.27 33.10
CA THR A 239 26.29 -14.44 33.92
C THR A 239 24.80 -14.68 33.92
N ALA A 240 23.99 -13.71 33.49
CA ALA A 240 22.57 -13.90 33.29
C ALA A 240 22.33 -15.10 32.36
N PRO A 241 21.41 -16.02 32.71
CA PRO A 241 21.01 -17.08 31.79
C PRO A 241 20.54 -16.45 30.47
N PRO A 242 20.82 -17.10 29.32
CA PRO A 242 20.35 -16.59 28.04
C PRO A 242 18.83 -16.39 28.12
N ALA A 243 18.34 -15.27 27.60
CA ALA A 243 16.92 -15.01 27.55
C ALA A 243 16.20 -16.23 26.94
N PRO A 244 15.04 -16.64 27.50
CA PRO A 244 14.29 -17.74 26.93
C PRO A 244 14.02 -17.45 25.44
N PRO A 245 14.12 -18.47 24.56
CA PRO A 245 13.89 -18.26 23.14
C PRO A 245 12.50 -17.66 22.94
N GLU A 246 12.41 -16.57 22.18
CA GLU A 246 11.11 -16.00 21.82
C GLU A 246 10.26 -17.07 21.12
N PRO A 247 8.96 -17.17 21.44
CA PRO A 247 8.08 -18.09 20.76
C PRO A 247 8.06 -17.78 19.26
N PRO A 248 7.99 -18.80 18.39
CA PRO A 248 7.90 -18.55 16.96
C PRO A 248 6.63 -17.72 16.68
N PRO A 249 6.65 -16.77 15.72
CA PRO A 249 5.49 -15.91 15.42
C PRO A 249 4.20 -16.68 15.10
N GLN A 250 4.33 -17.94 14.68
CA GLN A 250 3.24 -18.85 14.36
C GLN A 250 2.51 -19.40 15.60
N ALA A 251 3.15 -19.38 16.77
CA ALA A 251 2.56 -19.82 18.04
C ALA A 251 1.80 -18.70 18.76
N LEU A 252 2.06 -17.44 18.39
CA LEU A 252 1.41 -16.29 19.01
C LEU A 252 -0.05 -16.16 18.53
N PRO A 253 -0.99 -15.82 19.44
CA PRO A 253 -2.32 -15.35 19.08
C PRO A 253 -2.26 -14.14 18.15
N THR A 254 -3.24 -13.99 17.27
CA THR A 254 -3.26 -12.90 16.27
C THR A 254 -3.21 -11.51 16.90
N ALA A 255 -3.90 -11.30 18.02
CA ALA A 255 -3.88 -10.02 18.74
C ALA A 255 -2.46 -9.69 19.25
N GLU A 256 -1.82 -10.63 19.95
CA GLU A 256 -0.44 -10.46 20.44
C GLU A 256 0.56 -10.27 19.30
N LEU A 257 0.38 -10.97 18.18
CA LEU A 257 1.22 -10.80 17.00
C LEU A 257 1.11 -9.38 16.44
N PHE A 258 -0.08 -8.78 16.42
CA PHE A 258 -0.28 -7.41 15.92
C PHE A 258 0.28 -6.35 16.86
N GLU A 259 0.15 -6.54 18.18
CA GLU A 259 0.73 -5.64 19.19
C GLU A 259 2.27 -5.59 19.12
N LEU A 260 2.91 -6.69 18.71
CA LEU A 260 4.37 -6.75 18.55
C LEU A 260 4.90 -6.14 17.24
N LEU A 261 4.03 -5.76 16.29
CA LEU A 261 4.44 -5.23 14.98
C LEU A 261 5.24 -3.91 15.04
N PRO A 262 4.91 -2.90 15.86
CA PRO A 262 5.55 -1.58 15.79
C PRO A 262 7.09 -1.63 15.93
N GLY A 263 7.81 -1.41 14.82
CA GLY A 263 9.28 -1.47 14.75
C GLY A 263 9.87 -2.85 14.37
N ARG A 264 9.08 -3.93 14.40
CA ARG A 264 9.53 -5.31 14.08
C ARG A 264 9.26 -5.67 12.62
N HIS A 265 10.21 -5.33 11.75
CA HIS A 265 10.12 -5.59 10.30
C HIS A 265 10.24 -7.09 9.95
N ASP A 266 10.87 -7.86 10.83
CA ASP A 266 10.97 -9.31 10.75
C ASP A 266 9.60 -10.02 10.79
N LEU A 267 8.59 -9.39 11.39
CA LEU A 267 7.26 -9.97 11.57
C LEU A 267 6.29 -9.73 10.40
N ILE A 268 6.66 -8.90 9.41
CA ILE A 268 5.75 -8.52 8.31
C ILE A 268 5.21 -9.75 7.58
N ALA A 269 6.10 -10.67 7.20
CA ALA A 269 5.71 -11.86 6.44
C ALA A 269 4.78 -12.77 7.26
N ALA A 270 5.09 -12.98 8.54
CA ALA A 270 4.30 -13.83 9.43
C ALA A 270 2.90 -13.24 9.68
N ALA A 271 2.81 -11.95 9.98
CA ALA A 271 1.52 -11.28 10.20
C ALA A 271 0.67 -11.20 8.93
N THR A 272 1.29 -10.95 7.76
CA THR A 272 0.59 -10.98 6.47
C THR A 272 0.02 -12.36 6.18
N GLN A 273 0.82 -13.41 6.40
CA GLN A 273 0.37 -14.79 6.22
C GLN A 273 -0.77 -15.15 7.18
N ARG A 274 -0.69 -14.71 8.45
CA ARG A 274 -1.75 -14.89 9.44
C ARG A 274 -3.06 -14.24 8.98
N LEU A 275 -3.02 -12.99 8.55
CA LEU A 275 -4.19 -12.28 8.01
C LEU A 275 -4.80 -13.01 6.80
N ALA A 276 -3.97 -13.39 5.82
CA ALA A 276 -4.47 -14.10 4.64
C ALA A 276 -5.16 -15.43 5.01
N ALA A 277 -4.60 -16.16 5.99
CA ALA A 277 -5.16 -17.42 6.47
C ALA A 277 -6.49 -17.25 7.21
N GLU A 278 -6.58 -16.29 8.14
CA GLU A 278 -7.79 -16.08 8.95
C GLU A 278 -8.95 -15.47 8.14
N LEU A 279 -8.62 -14.64 7.15
CA LEU A 279 -9.58 -14.06 6.21
C LEU A 279 -9.95 -15.01 5.06
N GLY A 280 -9.20 -16.10 4.87
CA GLY A 280 -9.40 -17.05 3.77
C GLY A 280 -9.17 -16.45 2.38
N ASP A 281 -8.31 -15.44 2.27
CA ASP A 281 -8.03 -14.74 1.01
C ASP A 281 -6.54 -14.74 0.68
N PHE A 282 -6.17 -15.62 -0.26
CA PHE A 282 -4.79 -15.77 -0.74
C PHE A 282 -4.58 -15.19 -2.14
N LYS A 283 -5.51 -14.36 -2.63
CA LYS A 283 -5.35 -13.72 -3.95
C LYS A 283 -4.13 -12.81 -3.90
N VAL A 284 -3.33 -12.80 -4.97
CA VAL A 284 -2.10 -11.98 -5.09
C VAL A 284 -2.37 -10.49 -4.82
N VAL A 285 -3.53 -9.99 -5.27
CA VAL A 285 -3.95 -8.60 -5.04
C VAL A 285 -4.23 -8.33 -3.56
N SER A 286 -4.99 -9.21 -2.91
CA SER A 286 -5.30 -9.10 -1.47
C SER A 286 -4.05 -9.26 -0.60
N TRP A 287 -3.13 -10.16 -0.98
CA TRP A 287 -1.86 -10.36 -0.28
C TRP A 287 -1.03 -9.07 -0.21
N LYS A 288 -0.86 -8.38 -1.35
CA LYS A 288 -0.13 -7.10 -1.38
C LYS A 288 -0.80 -6.05 -0.50
N PHE A 289 -2.14 -6.03 -0.48
CA PHE A 289 -2.89 -5.13 0.39
C PHE A 289 -2.67 -5.43 1.87
N PHE A 290 -2.77 -6.71 2.29
CA PHE A 290 -2.51 -7.11 3.68
C PHE A 290 -1.08 -6.78 4.10
N GLN A 291 -0.10 -7.03 3.22
CA GLN A 291 1.29 -6.68 3.47
C GLN A 291 1.48 -5.16 3.69
N GLN A 292 0.81 -4.33 2.88
CA GLN A 292 0.84 -2.87 3.04
C GLN A 292 0.20 -2.42 4.36
N ALA A 293 -0.92 -3.03 4.75
CA ALA A 293 -1.59 -2.72 6.02
C ALA A 293 -0.68 -3.05 7.22
N VAL A 294 -0.06 -4.25 7.22
CA VAL A 294 0.91 -4.66 8.23
C VAL A 294 2.13 -3.73 8.25
N GLN A 295 2.67 -3.39 7.08
CA GLN A 295 3.81 -2.49 6.97
C GLN A 295 3.50 -1.07 7.49
N ALA A 296 2.28 -0.59 7.33
CA ALA A 296 1.84 0.69 7.90
C ALA A 296 1.90 0.68 9.43
N VAL A 297 1.55 -0.44 10.07
CA VAL A 297 1.67 -0.62 11.52
C VAL A 297 3.14 -0.73 11.95
N VAL A 298 3.93 -1.54 11.25
CA VAL A 298 5.37 -1.70 11.55
C VAL A 298 6.11 -0.36 11.48
N THR A 299 5.79 0.48 10.49
CA THR A 299 6.38 1.82 10.32
C THR A 299 5.78 2.88 11.26
N ARG A 300 4.85 2.50 12.15
CA ARG A 300 4.13 3.38 13.08
C ARG A 300 3.32 4.48 12.37
N SER A 301 2.97 4.25 11.11
CA SER A 301 2.11 5.15 10.35
C SER A 301 0.63 5.01 10.75
N VAL A 302 0.27 3.82 11.24
CA VAL A 302 -1.07 3.45 11.72
C VAL A 302 -0.91 2.71 13.06
N PRO A 303 -1.78 2.96 14.06
CA PRO A 303 -1.76 2.21 15.31
C PRO A 303 -2.08 0.70 15.10
N PRO A 304 -1.51 -0.23 15.89
CA PRO A 304 -1.84 -1.65 15.79
C PRO A 304 -3.33 -1.94 16.10
N GLU A 305 -3.97 -1.12 16.93
CA GLU A 305 -5.38 -1.26 17.31
C GLU A 305 -6.31 -1.15 16.08
N VAL A 306 -5.98 -0.27 15.14
CA VAL A 306 -6.74 -0.11 13.89
C VAL A 306 -6.70 -1.38 13.04
N LEU A 307 -5.54 -2.04 12.98
CA LEU A 307 -5.39 -3.31 12.27
C LEU A 307 -6.21 -4.41 12.93
N LEU A 308 -6.18 -4.47 14.26
CA LEU A 308 -6.94 -5.44 15.06
C LEU A 308 -8.45 -5.23 14.91
N ASP A 309 -8.94 -3.98 14.97
CA ASP A 309 -10.36 -3.67 14.80
C ASP A 309 -10.88 -4.04 13.41
N CYS A 310 -10.09 -3.75 12.36
CA CYS A 310 -10.42 -4.17 10.99
C CYS A 310 -10.48 -5.70 10.87
N HIS A 311 -9.55 -6.39 11.53
CA HIS A 311 -9.53 -7.85 11.58
C HIS A 311 -10.75 -8.43 12.31
N CYS A 312 -11.12 -7.89 13.47
CA CYS A 312 -12.31 -8.29 14.23
C CYS A 312 -13.60 -8.07 13.42
N GLN A 313 -13.72 -6.95 12.72
CA GLN A 313 -14.87 -6.69 11.82
C GLN A 313 -14.95 -7.72 10.69
N ALA A 314 -13.80 -8.06 10.10
CA ALA A 314 -13.72 -8.99 8.99
C ALA A 314 -13.94 -10.46 9.39
N THR A 315 -13.63 -10.83 10.63
CA THR A 315 -13.82 -12.19 11.16
C THR A 315 -15.18 -12.42 11.82
N SER A 316 -16.00 -11.37 11.92
CA SER A 316 -17.39 -11.47 12.41
C SER A 316 -18.20 -12.52 11.64
N PRO A 317 -19.08 -13.29 12.31
CA PRO A 317 -19.90 -14.32 11.67
C PRO A 317 -20.84 -13.77 10.60
N ALA A 318 -21.15 -12.46 10.61
CA ALA A 318 -21.97 -11.81 9.59
C ALA A 318 -21.23 -11.53 8.27
N ALA A 319 -19.89 -11.62 8.24
CA ALA A 319 -19.08 -11.24 7.09
C ALA A 319 -19.07 -12.35 6.01
N LYS A 320 -19.83 -12.14 4.92
CA LYS A 320 -19.84 -13.07 3.75
C LYS A 320 -18.50 -13.11 3.01
N ASN A 321 -17.82 -11.96 2.86
CA ASN A 321 -16.54 -11.82 2.14
C ASN A 321 -15.50 -11.16 3.06
N ARG A 322 -14.92 -11.95 3.97
CA ARG A 322 -14.03 -11.45 5.03
C ARG A 322 -12.90 -10.55 4.51
N GLY A 323 -12.17 -10.97 3.48
CA GLY A 323 -11.12 -10.15 2.86
C GLY A 323 -11.61 -8.79 2.35
N SER A 324 -12.81 -8.74 1.73
CA SER A 324 -13.40 -7.48 1.28
C SER A 324 -13.86 -6.60 2.44
N VAL A 325 -14.43 -7.19 3.49
CA VAL A 325 -14.85 -6.47 4.71
C VAL A 325 -13.63 -5.84 5.37
N PHE A 326 -12.52 -6.58 5.48
CA PHE A 326 -11.25 -6.05 5.98
C PHE A 326 -10.76 -4.85 5.17
N VAL A 327 -10.72 -4.97 3.83
CA VAL A 327 -10.26 -3.88 2.95
C VAL A 327 -11.11 -2.63 3.12
N VAL A 328 -12.43 -2.76 3.19
CA VAL A 328 -13.36 -1.63 3.37
C VAL A 328 -13.19 -0.99 4.75
N ALA A 329 -13.10 -1.81 5.81
CA ALA A 329 -12.84 -1.32 7.16
C ALA A 329 -11.51 -0.55 7.23
N TRP A 330 -10.45 -1.11 6.66
CA TRP A 330 -9.13 -0.47 6.62
C TRP A 330 -9.15 0.86 5.88
N GLN A 331 -9.82 0.93 4.72
CA GLN A 331 -9.91 2.16 3.94
C GLN A 331 -10.74 3.25 4.63
N ARG A 332 -11.69 2.87 5.51
CA ARG A 332 -12.45 3.82 6.33
C ARG A 332 -11.57 4.44 7.42
N GLU A 333 -10.78 3.63 8.10
CA GLU A 333 -9.93 4.09 9.22
C GLU A 333 -8.63 4.77 8.77
N VAL A 334 -8.10 4.40 7.60
CA VAL A 334 -6.83 4.93 7.08
C VAL A 334 -7.09 5.66 5.77
N PRO A 335 -7.40 6.98 5.83
CA PRO A 335 -7.58 7.78 4.62
C PRO A 335 -6.32 7.70 3.76
N ARG A 336 -6.50 7.53 2.45
CA ARG A 336 -5.40 7.65 1.50
C ARG A 336 -4.84 9.06 1.65
N ARG A 337 -3.61 9.19 2.18
CA ARG A 337 -2.90 10.46 2.17
C ARG A 337 -2.65 10.82 0.70
N CYS A 338 -3.42 11.77 0.18
CA CYS A 338 -3.31 12.30 -1.18
C CYS A 338 -2.01 13.07 -1.37
#